data_AF-A0A1Y1KPH3-F1
#
_entry.id   AF-A0A1Y1KPH3-F1
#
_cell.length_a   1.000
_cell.length_b   1.000
_cell.length_c   1.000
_cell.angle_alpha   90.00
_cell.angle_beta   90.00
_cell.angle_gamma   90.00
#
_symmetry.space_group_name_H-M   'P 1'
#
loop_
_entity.id
_entity.type
_entity.pdbx_description
1 polymer ?
#
loop_
_entity_poly.entity_id
_entity_poly.type
_entity_poly.pdbx_seq_one_letter_code
_entity_poly.pdbx_strand_id
1 'polypeptide(L)'
;EFMTLWDGLTSANASGIPAQIVVLGATNRIHDIDEAILRRMPKKFPVPLPGLEQRRKILQLILQDTKTDAEHFDLDYVSKITAGMSGSDIKEACRDAAMAPVREYMRQYRGEGRRMASVDS
;
A
#
# COMPACT_ATOMS: atom_id res chain seq x y z
N GLU A 1 19.19 19.90 -16.17
CA GLU A 1 19.14 18.85 -17.22
C GLU A 1 17.76 18.21 -17.39
N PHE A 2 17.12 17.68 -16.34
CA PHE A 2 15.79 17.05 -16.42
C PHE A 2 14.70 17.91 -17.10
N MET A 3 14.62 19.20 -16.76
CA MET A 3 13.61 20.12 -17.28
C MET A 3 13.79 20.45 -18.77
N THR A 4 15.03 20.40 -19.27
CA THR A 4 15.35 20.63 -20.68
C THR A 4 14.96 19.42 -21.54
N LEU A 5 15.10 18.21 -20.99
CA LEU A 5 14.67 16.98 -21.65
C LEU A 5 13.14 16.85 -21.68
N TRP A 6 12.44 17.33 -20.64
CA TRP A 6 10.98 17.33 -20.59
C TRP A 6 10.35 18.13 -21.75
N ASP A 7 10.91 19.30 -22.06
CA ASP A 7 10.44 20.16 -23.15
C ASP A 7 11.03 19.71 -24.52
N GLY A 8 12.16 19.00 -24.52
CA GLY A 8 12.91 18.55 -25.71
C GLY A 8 12.59 17.13 -26.20
N LEU A 9 11.53 16.49 -25.70
CA LEU A 9 11.03 15.19 -26.16
C LEU A 9 10.35 15.28 -27.54
N THR A 10 11.05 15.82 -28.53
CA THR A 10 10.75 15.63 -29.96
C THR A 10 11.46 14.38 -30.50
N SER A 11 11.76 13.40 -29.64
CA SER A 11 12.30 12.12 -30.05
C SER A 11 11.24 11.40 -30.88
N ALA A 12 11.31 11.54 -32.20
CA ALA A 12 10.63 10.63 -33.08
C ALA A 12 11.16 9.22 -32.79
N ASN A 13 10.27 8.24 -32.64
CA ASN A 13 10.72 6.85 -32.72
C ASN A 13 11.34 6.60 -34.12
N ALA A 14 12.00 5.46 -34.33
CA ALA A 14 12.64 5.13 -35.62
C ALA A 14 11.69 5.22 -36.84
N SER A 15 10.38 5.34 -36.61
CA SER A 15 9.31 5.46 -37.59
C SER A 15 8.80 6.91 -37.80
N GLY A 16 9.44 7.92 -37.22
CA GLY A 16 9.07 9.33 -37.43
C GLY A 16 7.88 9.82 -36.60
N ILE A 17 7.35 9.01 -35.68
CA ILE A 17 6.19 9.37 -34.84
C ILE A 17 6.69 10.02 -33.55
N PRO A 18 6.17 11.20 -33.15
CA PRO A 18 6.51 11.81 -31.86
C PRO A 18 6.25 10.85 -30.70
N ALA A 19 7.25 10.61 -29.85
CA ALA A 19 7.07 9.79 -28.65
C ALA A 19 6.10 10.45 -27.68
N GLN A 20 4.97 9.80 -27.42
CA GLN A 20 4.02 10.24 -26.41
C GLN A 20 4.44 9.70 -25.04
N ILE A 21 5.01 10.56 -24.20
CA ILE A 21 5.47 10.20 -22.85
C ILE A 21 4.57 10.85 -21.81
N VAL A 22 4.23 10.08 -20.78
CA VAL A 22 3.52 10.55 -19.60
C VAL A 22 4.42 10.38 -18.39
N VAL A 23 4.65 11.46 -17.65
CA VAL A 23 5.42 11.42 -16.40
C VAL A 23 4.45 11.43 -15.23
N LEU A 24 4.58 10.42 -14.35
CA LEU A 24 3.82 10.32 -13.11
C LEU A 24 4.73 10.62 -11.92
N GLY A 25 4.31 11.55 -11.05
CA GLY A 25 4.98 11.87 -9.80
C GLY A 25 4.13 11.52 -8.59
N ALA A 26 4.75 11.07 -7.50
CA ALA A 26 4.11 10.83 -6.22
C ALA A 26 4.89 11.56 -5.11
N THR A 27 4.18 12.31 -4.25
CA THR A 27 4.79 13.10 -3.17
C THR A 27 3.84 13.26 -2.00
N ASN A 28 4.39 13.26 -0.79
CA ASN A 28 3.68 13.61 0.44
C ASN A 28 3.92 15.08 0.85
N ARG A 29 4.75 15.82 0.10
CA ARG A 29 5.17 17.19 0.42
C ARG A 29 5.12 18.06 -0.83
N ILE A 30 3.91 18.35 -1.31
CA ILE A 30 3.72 19.12 -2.55
C ILE A 30 4.28 20.55 -2.46
N HIS A 31 4.35 21.12 -1.26
CA HIS A 31 4.89 22.45 -1.00
C HIS A 31 6.42 22.53 -1.10
N ASP A 32 7.11 21.38 -1.00
CA ASP A 32 8.57 21.30 -1.12
C ASP A 32 9.02 21.18 -2.58
N ILE A 33 8.07 21.08 -3.53
CA ILE A 33 8.36 20.93 -4.96
C ILE A 33 8.42 22.30 -5.64
N ASP A 34 9.48 22.49 -6.42
CA ASP A 34 9.70 23.69 -7.23
C ASP A 34 8.52 24.00 -8.17
N GLU A 35 8.15 25.28 -8.25
CA GLU A 35 7.01 25.73 -9.04
C GLU A 35 7.16 25.41 -10.53
N ALA A 36 8.38 25.42 -11.08
CA ALA A 36 8.64 25.12 -12.49
C ALA A 36 8.32 23.66 -12.84
N ILE A 37 8.50 22.72 -11.89
CA ILE A 37 8.09 21.32 -12.02
C ILE A 37 6.58 21.21 -11.90
N LEU A 38 5.98 21.88 -10.90
CA LEU A 38 4.54 21.88 -10.69
C LEU A 38 3.75 22.48 -11.86
N ARG A 39 4.33 23.41 -12.61
CA ARG A 39 3.75 23.95 -13.86
C ARG A 39 3.75 22.93 -15.00
N ARG A 40 4.72 22.00 -15.03
CA ARG A 40 4.82 20.92 -16.02
C ARG A 40 3.96 19.70 -15.67
N MET A 41 3.41 19.64 -14.45
CA MET A 41 2.46 18.63 -14.00
C MET A 41 1.06 19.26 -13.77
N PRO A 42 0.30 19.57 -14.84
CA PRO A 42 -0.96 20.31 -14.72
C PRO A 42 -2.07 19.51 -14.01
N LYS A 43 -2.01 18.17 -14.04
CA LYS A 43 -2.97 17.29 -13.36
C LYS A 43 -2.41 16.87 -12.01
N LYS A 44 -3.04 17.35 -10.93
CA LYS A 44 -2.65 17.08 -9.54
C LYS A 44 -3.85 16.50 -8.81
N PHE A 45 -3.65 15.33 -8.20
CA PHE A 45 -4.71 14.61 -7.50
C PHE A 45 -4.32 14.45 -6.03
N PRO A 46 -4.99 15.15 -5.10
CA PRO A 46 -4.79 14.89 -3.68
C PRO A 46 -5.34 13.51 -3.34
N VAL A 47 -4.54 12.70 -2.65
CA VAL A 47 -4.93 11.38 -2.16
C VAL A 47 -5.12 11.50 -0.64
N PRO A 48 -6.35 11.67 -0.14
CA PRO A 48 -6.60 11.77 1.29
C PRO A 48 -6.54 10.39 1.96
N LEU A 49 -6.55 10.39 3.29
CA LEU A 49 -6.77 9.18 4.07
C LEU A 49 -8.12 8.54 3.70
N PRO A 50 -8.21 7.20 3.70
CA PRO A 50 -9.42 6.49 3.32
C PRO A 50 -10.56 6.73 4.33
N GLY A 51 -11.75 7.02 3.81
CA GLY A 51 -13.00 7.03 4.57
C GLY A 51 -13.44 5.61 4.97
N LEU A 52 -14.54 5.50 5.73
CA LEU A 52 -15.02 4.22 6.27
C LEU A 52 -15.22 3.14 5.20
N GLU A 53 -15.98 3.44 4.15
CA GLU A 53 -16.25 2.50 3.04
C GLU A 53 -14.98 2.10 2.29
N GLN A 54 -14.04 3.04 2.13
CA GLN A 54 -12.76 2.77 1.48
C GLN A 54 -11.90 1.85 2.35
N ARG A 55 -11.87 2.07 3.67
CA ARG A 55 -11.17 1.17 4.61
C ARG A 55 -11.76 -0.22 4.61
N ARG A 56 -13.09 -0.36 4.60
CA ARG A 56 -13.76 -1.67 4.45
C ARG A 56 -13.31 -2.39 3.19
N LYS A 57 -13.26 -1.71 2.04
CA LYS A 57 -12.77 -2.30 0.78
C LYS A 57 -11.28 -2.66 0.83
N ILE A 58 -10.45 -1.80 1.43
CA ILE A 58 -9.02 -2.07 1.62
C ILE A 58 -8.83 -3.33 2.48
N LEU A 59 -9.55 -3.44 3.59
CA LEU A 59 -9.54 -4.62 4.46
C LEU A 59 -9.98 -5.88 3.70
N GLN A 60 -11.05 -5.81 2.90
CA GLN A 60 -11.50 -6.93 2.07
C GLN A 60 -10.41 -7.40 1.10
N LEU A 61 -9.75 -6.46 0.41
CA LEU A 61 -8.67 -6.79 -0.52
C LEU A 61 -7.45 -7.39 0.19
N ILE A 62 -7.07 -6.86 1.36
CA ILE A 62 -5.93 -7.36 2.13
C ILE A 62 -6.21 -8.76 2.69
N LEU A 63 -7.44 -9.00 3.14
CA LEU A 63 -7.84 -10.24 3.80
C LEU A 63 -8.38 -11.30 2.84
N GLN A 64 -8.48 -11.03 1.53
CA GLN A 64 -9.09 -11.93 0.54
C GLN A 64 -8.46 -13.34 0.56
N ASP A 65 -7.15 -13.43 0.80
CA ASP A 65 -6.39 -14.69 0.82
C ASP A 65 -6.04 -15.14 2.26
N THR A 66 -6.59 -14.46 3.28
CA THR A 66 -6.31 -14.73 4.69
C THR A 66 -7.45 -15.54 5.31
N LYS A 67 -7.11 -16.61 6.03
CA LYS A 67 -8.09 -17.35 6.84
C LYS A 67 -8.59 -16.46 7.98
N THR A 68 -9.87 -16.09 7.92
CA THR A 68 -10.56 -15.35 8.96
C THR A 68 -11.57 -16.26 9.66
N ASP A 69 -11.85 -15.97 10.93
CA ASP A 69 -12.89 -16.66 11.68
C ASP A 69 -14.26 -16.09 11.30
N ALA A 70 -15.06 -16.84 10.54
CA ALA A 70 -16.34 -16.34 10.04
C ALA A 70 -17.36 -16.04 11.15
N GLU A 71 -17.21 -16.63 12.34
CA GLU A 71 -18.15 -16.44 13.46
C GLU A 71 -17.75 -15.27 14.37
N HIS A 72 -16.46 -14.94 14.41
CA HIS A 72 -15.91 -13.96 15.36
C HIS A 72 -15.21 -12.77 14.70
N PHE A 73 -15.02 -12.78 13.39
CA PHE A 73 -14.40 -11.67 12.66
C PHE A 73 -15.43 -10.68 12.12
N ASP A 74 -15.58 -9.54 12.80
CA ASP A 74 -16.42 -8.43 12.34
C ASP A 74 -15.62 -7.40 11.53
N LEU A 75 -15.75 -7.48 10.21
CA LEU A 75 -15.13 -6.55 9.27
C LEU A 75 -15.64 -5.10 9.42
N ASP A 76 -16.92 -4.91 9.75
CA ASP A 76 -17.50 -3.57 9.94
C ASP A 76 -16.94 -2.90 11.18
N TYR A 77 -16.81 -3.65 12.27
CA TYR A 77 -16.13 -3.17 13.47
C TYR A 77 -14.68 -2.76 13.18
N VAL A 78 -13.91 -3.63 12.50
CA VAL A 78 -12.51 -3.35 12.15
C VAL A 78 -12.40 -2.09 11.26
N SER A 79 -13.31 -1.90 10.31
CA SER A 79 -13.33 -0.71 9.45
C SER A 79 -13.55 0.61 10.21
N LYS A 80 -14.29 0.56 11.34
CA LYS A 80 -14.54 1.71 12.21
C LYS A 80 -13.34 2.05 13.09
N ILE A 81 -12.73 1.04 13.73
CA ILE A 81 -11.59 1.27 14.64
C ILE A 81 -10.30 1.65 13.91
N THR A 82 -10.21 1.37 12.60
CA THR A 82 -9.08 1.78 11.73
C THR A 82 -9.17 3.23 11.25
N ALA A 83 -10.00 4.07 11.89
CA ALA A 83 -10.14 5.48 11.53
C ALA A 83 -8.80 6.23 11.61
N GLY A 84 -8.50 7.04 10.59
CA GLY A 84 -7.25 7.81 10.49
C GLY A 84 -6.05 7.02 9.97
N MET A 85 -6.18 5.71 9.75
CA MET A 85 -5.11 4.89 9.18
C MET A 85 -5.03 5.01 7.67
N SER A 86 -3.82 5.06 7.12
CA SER A 86 -3.56 4.93 5.68
C SER A 86 -3.70 3.47 5.22
N GLY A 87 -3.73 3.25 3.91
CA GLY A 87 -3.78 1.89 3.35
C GLY A 87 -2.58 1.02 3.78
N SER A 88 -1.39 1.60 3.93
CA SER A 88 -0.20 0.90 4.44
C SER A 88 -0.33 0.56 5.92
N ASP A 89 -0.87 1.47 6.74
CA ASP A 89 -1.06 1.22 8.17
C ASP A 89 -2.05 0.06 8.38
N ILE A 90 -3.15 0.03 7.61
CA ILE A 90 -4.14 -1.04 7.66
C ILE A 90 -3.50 -2.38 7.28
N LYS A 91 -2.68 -2.39 6.22
CA LYS A 91 -1.96 -3.59 5.79
C LYS A 91 -1.00 -4.12 6.85
N GLU A 92 -0.25 -3.24 7.50
CA GLU A 92 0.68 -3.65 8.57
C GLU A 92 -0.09 -4.17 9.79
N ALA A 93 -1.18 -3.52 10.18
CA ALA A 93 -2.04 -4.02 11.26
C ALA A 93 -2.61 -5.42 10.97
N CYS A 94 -3.06 -5.68 9.74
CA CYS A 94 -3.49 -7.02 9.32
C CYS A 94 -2.35 -8.04 9.38
N ARG A 95 -1.14 -7.65 8.95
CA ARG A 95 0.05 -8.50 9.01
C ARG A 95 0.43 -8.86 10.45
N ASP A 96 0.40 -7.89 11.34
CA ASP A 96 0.67 -8.09 12.76
C ASP A 96 -0.36 -8.98 13.44
N ALA A 97 -1.63 -8.81 13.09
CA ALA A 97 -2.73 -9.66 13.56
C ALA A 97 -2.57 -11.11 13.07
N ALA A 98 -2.21 -11.32 11.80
CA ALA A 98 -2.00 -12.65 11.24
C ALA A 98 -0.83 -13.42 11.89
N MET A 99 0.14 -12.70 12.45
CA MET A 99 1.26 -13.29 13.20
C MET A 99 0.90 -13.63 14.66
N ALA A 100 -0.23 -13.17 15.19
CA ALA A 100 -0.61 -13.42 16.58
C ALA A 100 -0.82 -14.92 16.89
N PRO A 101 -1.54 -15.70 16.06
CA PRO A 101 -1.70 -17.15 16.28
C PRO A 101 -0.37 -17.90 16.25
N VAL A 102 0.55 -17.52 15.34
CA VAL A 102 1.88 -18.13 15.25
C VAL A 102 2.68 -17.87 16.54
N ARG A 103 2.65 -16.64 17.04
CA ARG A 103 3.33 -16.29 18.31
C ARG A 103 2.74 -17.04 19.50
N GLU A 104 1.42 -17.22 19.54
CA GLU A 104 0.74 -17.98 20.60
C GLU A 104 1.10 -19.47 20.54
N TYR A 105 1.04 -20.07 19.36
CA TYR A 105 1.46 -21.45 19.13
C TYR A 105 2.91 -21.69 19.58
N MET A 106 3.85 -20.82 19.21
CA MET A 106 5.24 -20.93 19.65
C MET A 106 5.41 -20.84 21.17
N ARG A 107 4.60 -20.01 21.85
CA ARG A 107 4.63 -19.89 23.31
C ARG A 107 4.12 -21.15 24.01
N GLN A 108 3.01 -21.71 23.54
CA GLN A 108 2.46 -22.97 24.06
C GLN A 108 3.46 -24.12 23.88
N TYR A 109 4.04 -24.27 22.68
CA TYR A 109 5.03 -25.32 22.39
C TYR A 109 6.29 -25.24 23.23
N ARG A 110 6.79 -24.03 23.52
CA ARG A 110 7.93 -23.84 24.44
C ARG A 110 7.57 -24.22 25.88
N GLY A 111 6.34 -23.96 26.32
CA GLY A 111 5.84 -24.38 27.63
C GLY A 111 5.74 -25.91 27.77
N GLU A 112 5.47 -26.61 26.65
CA GLU A 112 5.33 -28.07 26.61
C GLU A 112 6.66 -28.83 26.37
N GLY A 113 7.79 -28.13 26.22
CA GLY A 113 9.12 -28.75 26.11
C GLY A 113 9.42 -29.52 24.82
N ARG A 114 8.59 -29.41 23.77
CA ARG A 114 8.82 -30.05 22.47
C ARG A 114 9.72 -29.19 21.57
N ARG A 115 10.86 -29.74 21.12
CA ARG A 115 11.74 -29.13 20.10
C ARG A 115 11.05 -29.16 18.73
N MET A 116 11.00 -28.03 18.02
CA MET A 116 10.53 -27.97 16.63
C MET A 116 11.36 -28.93 15.75
N ALA A 117 10.69 -29.86 15.08
CA ALA A 117 11.29 -30.57 13.95
C ALA A 117 11.57 -29.54 12.84
N SER A 118 12.76 -29.62 12.25
CA SER A 118 13.16 -28.79 11.12
C SER A 118 12.14 -28.91 9.99
N VAL A 119 11.67 -27.77 9.49
CA VAL A 119 10.84 -27.72 8.28
C VAL A 119 11.77 -28.00 7.10
N ASP A 120 11.70 -29.21 6.55
CA ASP A 120 12.37 -29.52 5.27
C ASP A 120 11.67 -28.73 4.15
N SER A 121 12.49 -28.14 3.29
CA SER A 121 12.13 -27.19 2.22
C SER A 121 11.48 -27.82 1.01
#